data_AF-A0A2V8RM15-F1
#
_entry.id   AF-A0A2V8RM15-F1
#
_cell.length_a   1.000
_cell.length_b   1.000
_cell.length_c   1.000
_cell.angle_alpha   90.00
_cell.angle_beta   90.00
_cell.angle_gamma   90.00
#
_symmetry.space_group_name_H-M   'P 1'
#
loop_
_entity.id
_entity.type
_entity.pdbx_description
1 polymer ?
#
loop_
_entity_poly.entity_id
_entity_poly.type
_entity_poly.pdbx_seq_one_letter_code
_entity_poly.pdbx_strand_id
1 'polypeptide(L)'
;MNRGLAAQAIQLLEPARKYDVYGDFWPQYMRAQAYLKQGDGAQATTEFRAIIDHRGWYPLSPLYPLAHAGLARAAALSGDAVKARKAYQDFFALWKDADANIPLLVAARQEYDKLK
;
A
#
# COMPACT_ATOMS: atom_id res chain seq x y z
N MET A 1 5.35 7.16 11.85
CA MET A 1 5.36 5.90 12.62
C MET A 1 6.80 5.40 12.73
N ASN A 2 7.32 5.17 13.94
CA ASN A 2 8.62 4.53 14.16
C ASN A 2 8.46 2.99 14.20
N ARG A 3 9.57 2.22 14.21
CA ARG A 3 9.51 0.74 14.15
C ARG A 3 8.78 0.10 15.34
N GLY A 4 8.93 0.64 16.55
CA GLY A 4 8.24 0.13 17.74
C GLY A 4 6.72 0.25 17.62
N LEU A 5 6.24 1.41 17.14
CA LEU A 5 4.82 1.62 16.87
C LEU A 5 4.30 0.72 15.74
N ALA A 6 5.12 0.42 14.74
CA ALA A 6 4.73 -0.50 13.67
C ALA A 6 4.47 -1.93 14.20
N ALA A 7 5.33 -2.46 15.07
CA ALA A 7 5.11 -3.76 15.68
C ALA A 7 3.84 -3.80 16.54
N GLN A 8 3.62 -2.75 17.33
CA GLN A 8 2.42 -2.62 18.16
C GLN A 8 1.14 -2.53 17.31
N ALA A 9 1.16 -1.80 16.19
CA ALA A 9 0.01 -1.69 15.31
C ALA A 9 -0.38 -3.04 14.69
N ILE A 10 0.60 -3.85 14.28
CA ILE A 10 0.34 -5.20 13.77
C ILE A 10 -0.35 -6.04 14.86
N GLN A 11 0.19 -6.05 16.08
CA GLN A 11 -0.38 -6.80 17.20
C GLN A 11 -1.82 -6.36 17.54
N LEU A 12 -2.08 -5.05 17.56
CA LEU A 12 -3.40 -4.50 17.87
C LEU A 12 -4.44 -4.80 16.78
N LEU A 13 -4.03 -4.83 15.52
CA LEU A 13 -4.93 -5.05 14.39
C LEU A 13 -5.17 -6.54 14.10
N GLU A 14 -4.37 -7.44 14.65
CA GLU A 14 -4.47 -8.85 14.31
C GLU A 14 -5.76 -9.54 14.77
N PRO A 15 -6.29 -9.29 15.98
CA PRO A 15 -7.59 -9.80 16.38
C PRO A 15 -8.74 -9.32 15.49
N ALA A 16 -8.57 -8.17 14.82
CA ALA A 16 -9.58 -7.57 13.94
C ALA A 16 -9.59 -8.18 12.53
N ARG A 17 -8.64 -9.06 12.17
CA ARG A 17 -8.52 -9.64 10.82
C ARG A 17 -9.82 -10.28 10.32
N LYS A 18 -10.57 -10.95 11.19
CA LYS A 18 -11.87 -11.56 10.86
C LYS A 18 -12.98 -10.54 10.53
N TYR A 19 -12.77 -9.26 10.84
CA TYR A 19 -13.68 -8.15 10.59
C TYR A 19 -13.14 -7.15 9.57
N ASP A 20 -12.03 -7.46 8.91
CA ASP A 20 -11.36 -6.62 7.92
C ASP A 20 -12.30 -6.10 6.82
N VAL A 21 -13.28 -6.92 6.42
CA VAL A 21 -14.29 -6.55 5.41
C VAL A 21 -15.19 -5.42 5.88
N TYR A 22 -15.32 -5.14 7.17
CA TYR A 22 -16.17 -4.08 7.74
C TYR A 22 -15.40 -2.80 8.10
N GLY A 23 -14.09 -2.76 7.82
CA GLY A 23 -13.20 -1.68 8.24
C GLY A 23 -12.86 -0.66 7.15
N ASP A 24 -13.63 -0.57 6.06
CA ASP A 24 -13.37 0.35 4.93
C ASP A 24 -11.92 0.28 4.39
N PHE A 25 -11.30 -0.90 4.44
CA PHE A 25 -9.88 -1.17 4.15
C PHE A 25 -8.83 -0.57 5.10
N TRP A 26 -9.22 0.17 6.13
CA TRP A 26 -8.26 0.79 7.06
C TRP A 26 -7.40 -0.22 7.81
N PRO A 27 -7.92 -1.32 8.38
CA PRO A 27 -7.09 -2.30 9.08
C PRO A 27 -5.99 -2.89 8.19
N GLN A 28 -6.34 -3.29 6.97
CA GLN A 28 -5.42 -3.84 5.98
C GLN A 28 -4.37 -2.80 5.58
N TYR A 29 -4.80 -1.57 5.27
CA TYR A 29 -3.89 -0.51 4.87
C TYR A 29 -2.90 -0.17 6.00
N MET A 30 -3.37 -0.10 7.25
CA MET A 30 -2.54 0.20 8.41
C MET A 30 -1.54 -0.92 8.72
N ARG A 31 -1.96 -2.19 8.65
CA ARG A 31 -1.02 -3.33 8.76
C ARG A 31 0.01 -3.29 7.63
N ALA A 32 -0.39 -3.03 6.39
CA ALA A 32 0.52 -2.93 5.26
C ALA A 32 1.59 -1.85 5.46
N GLN A 33 1.19 -0.65 5.92
CA GLN A 33 2.11 0.44 6.25
C GLN A 33 3.06 0.07 7.40
N ALA A 34 2.57 -0.65 8.41
CA ALA A 34 3.40 -1.13 9.50
C ALA A 34 4.45 -2.15 9.02
N TYR A 35 4.07 -3.11 8.17
CA TYR A 35 4.99 -4.05 7.56
C TYR A 35 6.04 -3.36 6.67
N LEU A 36 5.65 -2.35 5.87
CA LEU A 36 6.61 -1.51 5.14
C LEU A 36 7.64 -0.86 6.07
N LYS A 37 7.22 -0.36 7.24
CA LYS A 37 8.12 0.25 8.22
C LYS A 37 9.05 -0.75 8.90
N GLN A 38 8.64 -2.01 9.00
CA GLN A 38 9.51 -3.10 9.45
C GLN A 38 10.46 -3.61 8.37
N GLY A 39 10.25 -3.22 7.11
CA GLY A 39 11.01 -3.76 5.97
C GLY A 39 10.48 -5.11 5.48
N ASP A 40 9.30 -5.54 5.94
CA ASP A 40 8.67 -6.79 5.52
C ASP A 40 7.81 -6.56 4.27
N GLY A 41 8.47 -6.55 3.11
CA GLY A 41 7.81 -6.38 1.81
C GLY A 41 6.83 -7.50 1.47
N ALA A 42 7.04 -8.72 1.99
CA ALA A 42 6.18 -9.86 1.72
C ALA A 42 4.82 -9.71 2.42
N GLN A 43 4.83 -9.42 3.73
CA GLN A 43 3.58 -9.18 4.47
C GLN A 43 2.88 -7.90 4.02
N ALA A 44 3.64 -6.83 3.73
CA ALA A 44 3.06 -5.60 3.16
C ALA A 44 2.34 -5.88 1.83
N THR A 45 2.93 -6.70 0.97
CA THR A 45 2.31 -7.12 -0.30
C THR A 45 0.98 -7.82 -0.06
N THR A 46 0.93 -8.77 0.88
CA THR A 46 -0.31 -9.49 1.21
C THR A 46 -1.44 -8.55 1.63
N GLU A 47 -1.16 -7.61 2.52
CA GLU A 47 -2.18 -6.67 3.01
C GLU A 47 -2.63 -5.67 1.93
N PHE A 48 -1.73 -5.12 1.10
CA PHE A 48 -2.13 -4.25 0.00
C PHE A 48 -2.93 -4.99 -1.08
N ARG A 49 -2.58 -6.25 -1.36
CA ARG A 49 -3.36 -7.08 -2.27
C ARG A 49 -4.75 -7.39 -1.75
N ALA A 50 -4.92 -7.55 -0.44
CA ALA A 50 -6.25 -7.72 0.15
C ALA A 50 -7.20 -6.55 -0.20
N ILE A 51 -6.67 -5.33 -0.35
CA ILE A 51 -7.44 -4.16 -0.81
C ILE A 51 -7.68 -4.22 -2.32
N ILE A 52 -6.61 -4.42 -3.09
CA ILE A 52 -6.65 -4.37 -4.57
C ILE A 52 -7.56 -5.47 -5.14
N ASP A 53 -7.45 -6.68 -4.60
CA ASP A 53 -8.18 -7.86 -5.07
C ASP A 53 -9.66 -7.80 -4.67
N HIS A 54 -10.07 -6.87 -3.79
CA HIS A 54 -11.45 -6.74 -3.28
C HIS A 54 -12.08 -5.37 -3.52
N ARG A 55 -11.71 -4.65 -4.59
CA ARG A 55 -12.25 -3.30 -4.93
C ARG A 55 -13.77 -3.16 -4.74
N GLY A 56 -14.54 -4.21 -5.03
CA GLY A 56 -16.00 -4.22 -4.93
C GLY A 56 -16.57 -4.00 -3.52
N TRP A 57 -15.80 -4.24 -2.45
CA TRP A 57 -16.26 -3.99 -1.07
C TRP A 57 -16.44 -2.51 -0.80
N TYR A 58 -15.50 -1.68 -1.26
CA TYR A 58 -15.52 -0.23 -1.08
C TYR A 58 -15.11 0.48 -2.36
N PRO A 59 -16.01 0.56 -3.37
CA PRO A 59 -15.67 1.03 -4.72
C PRO A 59 -15.16 2.48 -4.79
N LEU A 60 -15.55 3.30 -3.81
CA LEU A 60 -15.18 4.72 -3.70
C LEU A 60 -14.05 4.97 -2.68
N SER A 61 -13.46 3.92 -2.11
CA SER A 61 -12.42 4.10 -1.09
C SER A 61 -11.18 4.76 -1.69
N PRO A 62 -10.67 5.84 -1.08
CA PRO A 62 -9.40 6.44 -1.49
C PRO A 62 -8.24 5.49 -1.21
N LEU A 63 -8.39 4.47 -0.35
CA LEU A 63 -7.33 3.52 -0.04
C LEU A 63 -7.03 2.56 -1.20
N TYR A 64 -7.97 2.37 -2.13
CA TYR A 64 -7.75 1.51 -3.29
C TYR A 64 -6.58 1.98 -4.18
N PRO A 65 -6.57 3.21 -4.74
CA PRO A 65 -5.42 3.68 -5.50
C PRO A 65 -4.15 3.78 -4.64
N LEU A 66 -4.27 4.17 -3.37
CA LEU A 66 -3.12 4.25 -2.46
C LEU A 66 -2.46 2.89 -2.22
N ALA A 67 -3.23 1.81 -2.22
CA ALA A 67 -2.72 0.45 -2.09
C ALA A 67 -1.82 0.05 -3.26
N HIS A 68 -2.02 0.59 -4.47
CA HIS A 68 -1.11 0.36 -5.60
C HIS A 68 0.27 0.99 -5.36
N ALA A 69 0.32 2.23 -4.86
CA ALA A 69 1.58 2.87 -4.47
C ALA A 69 2.27 2.12 -3.32
N GLY A 70 1.50 1.62 -2.35
CA GLY A 70 1.99 0.78 -1.26
C GLY A 70 2.56 -0.57 -1.75
N LEU A 71 1.86 -1.23 -2.66
CA LEU A 71 2.29 -2.48 -3.30
C LEU A 71 3.59 -2.29 -4.08
N ALA A 72 3.75 -1.15 -4.76
CA ALA A 72 4.96 -0.81 -5.47
C ALA A 72 6.17 -0.71 -4.52
N ARG A 73 6.00 -0.01 -3.39
CA ARG A 73 7.02 0.09 -2.33
C ARG A 73 7.35 -1.28 -1.71
N ALA A 74 6.33 -2.11 -1.49
CA ALA A 74 6.51 -3.46 -0.95
C ALA A 74 7.32 -4.35 -1.91
N ALA A 75 6.99 -4.31 -3.21
CA ALA A 75 7.74 -5.03 -4.23
C ALA A 75 9.19 -4.54 -4.37
N ALA A 76 9.41 -3.22 -4.30
CA ALA A 76 10.75 -2.64 -4.32
C ALA A 76 11.59 -3.07 -3.10
N LEU A 77 10.99 -3.11 -1.89
CA LEU A 77 11.64 -3.64 -0.70
C LEU A 77 12.03 -5.13 -0.84
N SER A 78 11.24 -5.90 -1.56
CA SER A 78 11.52 -7.31 -1.87
C SER A 78 12.47 -7.51 -3.06
N GLY A 79 12.98 -6.44 -3.67
CA GLY A 79 13.89 -6.51 -4.82
C GLY A 79 13.23 -6.80 -6.18
N ASP A 80 11.89 -6.81 -6.25
CA ASP A 80 11.15 -7.07 -7.48
C ASP A 80 10.82 -5.75 -8.21
N ALA A 81 11.82 -5.23 -8.92
CA ALA A 81 11.71 -3.96 -9.66
C ALA A 81 10.63 -4.01 -10.75
N VAL A 82 10.44 -5.15 -11.41
CA VAL A 82 9.42 -5.31 -12.48
C VAL A 82 8.03 -5.13 -11.90
N LYS A 83 7.72 -5.81 -10.80
CA LYS A 83 6.42 -5.70 -10.13
C LYS A 83 6.23 -4.31 -9.50
N ALA A 84 7.28 -3.74 -8.93
CA ALA A 84 7.23 -2.38 -8.38
C ALA A 84 6.87 -1.35 -9.46
N ARG A 85 7.51 -1.42 -10.63
CA ARG A 85 7.22 -0.54 -11.77
C ARG A 85 5.78 -0.68 -12.24
N LYS A 86 5.30 -1.92 -12.41
CA LYS A 86 3.90 -2.17 -12.80
C LYS A 86 2.93 -1.55 -11.80
N ALA A 87 3.14 -1.75 -10.50
CA ALA A 87 2.24 -1.23 -9.47
C ALA A 87 2.22 0.31 -9.43
N TYR A 88 3.37 0.99 -9.65
CA TYR A 88 3.38 2.45 -9.82
C TYR A 88 2.63 2.90 -11.07
N GLN A 89 2.78 2.20 -12.20
CA GLN A 89 2.04 2.52 -13.42
C GLN A 89 0.53 2.39 -13.22
N ASP A 90 0.08 1.32 -12.54
CA ASP A 90 -1.32 1.13 -12.16
C ASP A 90 -1.82 2.29 -11.27
N PHE A 91 -1.01 2.72 -10.29
CA PHE A 91 -1.33 3.89 -9.47
C PHE A 91 -1.45 5.18 -10.31
N PHE A 92 -0.50 5.45 -11.20
CA PHE A 92 -0.52 6.64 -12.05
C PHE A 92 -1.71 6.64 -13.01
N ALA A 93 -2.14 5.48 -13.50
CA ALA A 93 -3.34 5.37 -14.34
C ALA A 93 -4.61 5.73 -13.56
N LEU A 94 -4.71 5.29 -12.30
CA LEU A 94 -5.84 5.63 -11.42
C LEU A 94 -5.84 7.11 -11.00
N TRP A 95 -4.67 7.73 -10.89
CA TRP A 95 -4.47 9.11 -10.45
C TRP A 95 -4.01 10.05 -11.57
N LYS A 96 -4.36 9.75 -12.83
CA LYS A 96 -3.94 10.54 -13.98
C LYS A 96 -4.42 12.00 -13.96
N ASP A 97 -5.57 12.24 -13.34
CA ASP A 97 -6.24 13.56 -13.25
C ASP A 97 -6.10 14.18 -11.85
N ALA A 98 -5.32 13.57 -10.95
CA ALA A 98 -5.06 14.12 -9.62
C ALA A 98 -4.11 15.32 -9.70
N ASP A 99 -4.22 16.26 -8.75
CA ASP A 99 -3.31 17.41 -8.69
C ASP A 99 -1.84 16.95 -8.65
N ALA A 100 -1.05 17.44 -9.60
CA ALA A 100 0.30 16.95 -9.85
C ALA A 100 1.27 17.19 -8.67
N ASN A 101 0.94 18.13 -7.78
CA ASN A 101 1.74 18.53 -6.63
C ASN A 101 1.39 17.77 -5.33
N ILE A 102 0.44 16.82 -5.36
CA ILE A 102 0.11 16.01 -4.18
C ILE A 102 1.39 15.26 -3.74
N PRO A 103 1.83 15.39 -2.47
CA PRO A 103 3.12 14.85 -2.02
C PRO A 103 3.32 13.37 -2.32
N LEU A 104 2.25 12.57 -2.24
CA LEU A 104 2.33 11.15 -2.55
C LEU A 104 2.62 10.89 -4.03
N LEU A 105 1.97 11.61 -4.95
CA LEU A 105 2.16 11.43 -6.39
C LEU A 105 3.57 11.85 -6.81
N VAL A 106 4.07 12.95 -6.24
CA VAL A 106 5.45 13.40 -6.41
C VAL A 106 6.44 12.34 -5.92
N ALA A 107 6.25 11.82 -4.70
CA ALA A 107 7.11 10.77 -4.15
C ALA A 107 7.08 9.49 -5.00
N ALA A 108 5.90 9.04 -5.42
CA ALA A 108 5.74 7.84 -6.23
C ALA A 108 6.48 7.95 -7.58
N ARG A 109 6.46 9.13 -8.24
CA ARG A 109 7.24 9.36 -9.47
C ARG A 109 8.75 9.27 -9.23
N GLN A 110 9.23 9.90 -8.16
CA GLN A 110 10.65 9.83 -7.78
C GLN A 110 11.09 8.41 -7.41
N GLU A 111 10.24 7.66 -6.71
CA GLU A 111 10.48 6.26 -6.38
C GLU A 111 10.51 5.40 -7.65
N TYR A 112 9.56 5.57 -8.56
CA TYR A 112 9.50 4.87 -9.85
C TYR A 112 10.75 5.13 -10.72
N ASP A 113 11.23 6.37 -10.80
CA ASP A 113 12.41 6.73 -11.58
C ASP A 113 13.71 6.09 -11.07
N LYS A 114 13.74 5.70 -9.78
CA LYS A 114 14.86 4.98 -9.16
C LYS A 114 14.86 3.48 -9.45
N LEU A 115 13.77 2.93 -9.99
CA LEU A 115 13.67 1.52 -10.38
C LEU A 115 14.25 1.25 -11.79
N LYS A 116 15.13 2.12 -12.28
CA LYS A 116 15.85 1.94 -13.55
C LYS A 116 16.95 0.90 -13.41
#